data_AF-V9ILN4-F1
#
_entry.id   AF-V9ILN4-F1
#
_cell.length_a   1.000
_cell.length_b   1.000
_cell.length_c   1.000
_cell.angle_alpha   90.00
_cell.angle_beta   90.00
_cell.angle_gamma   90.00
#
_symmetry.space_group_name_H-M   'P 1'
#
loop_
_entity.id
_entity.type
_entity.pdbx_description
1 polymer ?
#
loop_
_entity_poly.entity_id
_entity_poly.type
_entity_poly.pdbx_seq_one_letter_code
_entity_poly.pdbx_strand_id
1 'polypeptide(L)'
;MRKENNYFPTVLASPTVVRDSTEIEPNEILDFKNYVMNGRIPLKTKSPLPFFTKLPSWLIHLRKLEHHRNQDEVIIRLRAEYGDICSFLTEKYPEARASKWRKHDKKQEEST
;
A
#
# COMPACT_ATOMS: atom_id res chain seq x y z
N MET A 1 -7.81 14.52 -16.03
CA MET A 1 -6.33 14.48 -15.93
C MET A 1 -5.77 14.02 -17.25
N ARG A 2 -4.85 14.78 -17.84
CA ARG A 2 -4.29 14.47 -19.16
C ARG A 2 -2.98 13.72 -19.02
N LYS A 3 -2.74 12.73 -19.88
CA LYS A 3 -1.51 11.92 -19.91
C LYS A 3 -0.28 12.77 -20.21
N GLU A 4 -0.45 13.80 -21.05
CA GLU A 4 0.60 14.77 -21.41
C GLU A 4 1.16 15.54 -20.20
N ASN A 5 0.35 15.75 -19.16
CA ASN A 5 0.76 16.43 -17.93
C ASN A 5 1.11 15.45 -16.82
N ASN A 6 1.55 14.22 -17.14
CA ASN A 6 1.85 13.17 -16.17
C ASN A 6 0.73 12.91 -15.16
N TYR A 7 -0.53 13.13 -15.55
CA TYR A 7 -1.70 13.05 -14.67
C TYR A 7 -1.71 14.02 -13.48
N PHE A 8 -0.90 15.08 -13.49
CA PHE A 8 -1.02 16.14 -12.48
C PHE A 8 -2.38 16.88 -12.63
N PRO A 9 -3.03 17.24 -11.52
CA PRO A 9 -4.28 17.98 -11.54
C PRO A 9 -4.06 19.40 -12.07
N THR A 10 -4.95 19.85 -12.94
CA THR A 10 -4.95 21.21 -13.50
C THR A 10 -6.26 21.89 -13.11
N VAL A 11 -6.17 23.07 -12.49
CA VAL A 11 -7.36 23.87 -12.14
C VAL A 11 -7.95 24.43 -13.44
N LEU A 12 -9.18 24.04 -13.74
CA LEU A 12 -9.87 24.47 -14.97
C LEU A 12 -10.75 25.71 -14.72
N ALA A 13 -11.38 25.76 -13.55
CA ALA A 13 -12.14 26.91 -13.07
C ALA A 13 -12.06 26.93 -11.54
N SER A 14 -12.07 28.13 -10.97
CA SER A 14 -12.19 28.36 -9.54
C SER A 14 -13.32 29.35 -9.29
N PRO A 15 -14.26 29.06 -8.38
CA PRO A 15 -15.28 30.03 -7.99
C PRO A 15 -14.65 31.18 -7.18
N THR A 16 -15.25 32.36 -7.21
CA THR A 16 -14.80 33.54 -6.44
C THR A 16 -14.98 33.36 -4.94
N VAL A 17 -16.05 32.67 -4.53
CA VAL A 17 -16.35 32.32 -3.13
C VAL A 17 -16.52 30.80 -3.07
N VAL A 18 -15.76 30.15 -2.19
CA VAL A 18 -15.86 28.71 -1.94
C VAL A 18 -16.85 28.50 -0.81
N ARG A 19 -17.67 27.44 -0.90
CA ARG A 19 -18.64 27.10 0.15
C ARG A 19 -17.94 26.53 1.37
N ASP A 20 -18.36 26.98 2.55
CA ASP A 20 -17.90 26.44 3.83
C ASP A 20 -18.69 25.19 4.22
N SER A 21 -18.17 24.39 5.16
CA SER A 21 -18.82 23.16 5.62
C SER A 21 -20.19 23.39 6.25
N THR A 22 -20.50 24.62 6.68
CA THR A 22 -21.80 25.03 7.22
C THR A 22 -22.84 25.29 6.14
N GLU A 23 -22.41 25.61 4.91
CA GLU A 23 -23.28 25.90 3.77
C GLU A 23 -23.65 24.66 2.96
N ILE A 24 -22.97 23.54 3.23
CA ILE A 24 -23.23 22.24 2.61
C ILE A 24 -24.36 21.58 3.40
N GLU A 25 -25.46 21.29 2.72
CA GLU A 25 -26.56 20.57 3.36
C GLU A 25 -26.13 19.12 3.67
N PRO A 26 -26.55 18.54 4.79
CA PRO A 26 -26.18 17.17 5.16
C PRO A 26 -26.70 16.12 4.15
N ASN A 27 -27.67 16.48 3.31
CA ASN A 27 -28.25 15.62 2.30
C ASN A 27 -27.60 15.79 0.90
N GLU A 28 -26.61 16.68 0.76
CA GLU A 28 -25.93 16.94 -0.51
C GLU A 28 -24.94 15.81 -0.88
N ILE A 29 -24.99 15.34 -2.13
CA ILE A 29 -24.08 14.30 -2.63
C ILE A 29 -22.76 14.95 -3.07
N LEU A 30 -21.74 14.89 -2.22
CA LEU A 30 -20.41 15.45 -2.50
C LEU A 30 -19.51 14.56 -3.37
N ASP A 31 -19.82 13.26 -3.49
CA ASP A 31 -19.02 12.35 -4.31
C ASP A 31 -19.27 12.61 -5.80
N PHE A 32 -18.27 13.16 -6.47
CA PHE A 32 -18.28 13.45 -7.91
C PHE A 32 -18.71 12.24 -8.76
N LYS A 33 -18.29 11.02 -8.38
CA LYS A 33 -18.68 9.82 -9.14
C LYS A 33 -20.17 9.58 -9.06
N ASN A 34 -20.76 9.74 -7.88
CA ASN A 34 -22.19 9.55 -7.67
C ASN A 34 -23.01 10.63 -8.38
N TYR A 35 -22.51 11.88 -8.39
CA TYR A 35 -23.11 12.98 -9.14
C TYR A 35 -23.15 12.68 -10.64
N VAL A 36 -22.01 12.31 -11.25
CA VAL A 36 -21.93 11.98 -12.69
C VAL A 36 -22.82 10.78 -13.06
N MET A 37 -22.98 9.84 -12.14
CA MET A 37 -23.80 8.64 -12.36
C MET A 37 -25.27 8.82 -11.96
N ASN A 38 -25.75 10.04 -11.70
CA ASN A 38 -27.13 10.34 -11.28
C ASN A 38 -27.60 9.46 -10.10
N GLY A 39 -26.76 9.31 -9.08
CA GLY A 39 -27.07 8.49 -7.90
C GLY A 39 -26.97 6.98 -8.13
N ARG A 40 -26.56 6.52 -9.32
CA ARG A 40 -26.34 5.10 -9.60
C ARG A 40 -24.98 4.68 -9.04
N ILE A 41 -24.98 3.72 -8.13
CA ILE A 41 -23.75 3.18 -7.54
C ILE A 41 -23.35 1.93 -8.34
N PRO A 42 -22.14 1.88 -8.95
CA PRO A 42 -21.70 0.72 -9.69
C PRO A 42 -21.50 -0.44 -8.72
N LEU A 43 -22.09 -1.59 -9.05
CA LEU A 43 -21.92 -2.80 -8.26
C LEU A 43 -20.46 -3.26 -8.33
N LYS A 44 -19.74 -3.16 -7.21
CA LYS A 44 -18.41 -3.75 -7.06
C LYS A 44 -18.55 -5.25 -6.85
N THR A 45 -18.72 -6.00 -7.93
CA THR A 45 -18.72 -7.46 -7.88
C THR A 45 -17.34 -7.97 -7.47
N LYS A 46 -17.32 -9.02 -6.65
CA LYS A 46 -16.06 -9.73 -6.38
C LYS A 46 -15.62 -10.42 -7.66
N SER A 47 -14.34 -10.30 -8.02
CA SER A 47 -13.78 -11.04 -9.15
C SER A 47 -14.03 -12.54 -8.95
N PRO A 48 -14.45 -13.27 -10.00
CA PRO A 48 -14.64 -14.70 -9.89
C PRO A 48 -13.31 -15.36 -9.52
N LEU A 49 -13.38 -16.30 -8.57
CA LEU A 49 -12.19 -17.07 -8.19
C LEU A 49 -11.71 -17.90 -9.40
N PRO A 50 -10.39 -17.96 -9.64
CA PRO A 50 -9.88 -18.79 -10.72
C PRO A 50 -10.11 -20.28 -10.43
N PHE A 51 -10.21 -21.10 -11.49
CA PHE A 51 -10.63 -22.51 -11.35
C PHE A 51 -9.73 -23.32 -10.39
N PHE A 52 -8.44 -23.00 -10.35
CA PHE A 52 -7.45 -23.75 -9.56
C PHE A 52 -7.63 -23.58 -8.06
N THR A 53 -8.38 -22.57 -7.57
CA THR A 53 -8.58 -22.37 -6.13
C THR A 53 -9.35 -23.52 -5.48
N LYS A 54 -10.03 -24.34 -6.28
CA LYS A 54 -10.78 -25.53 -5.83
C LYS A 54 -9.92 -26.79 -5.80
N LEU A 55 -8.71 -26.77 -6.36
CA LEU A 55 -7.83 -27.93 -6.45
C LEU A 55 -7.05 -28.14 -5.13
N PRO A 56 -6.72 -29.38 -4.75
CA PRO A 56 -5.87 -29.64 -3.57
C PRO A 56 -4.49 -28.98 -3.64
N SER A 57 -3.95 -28.77 -4.85
CA SER A 57 -2.68 -28.05 -5.06
C SER A 57 -2.73 -26.61 -4.55
N TRP A 58 -3.90 -25.96 -4.60
CA TRP A 58 -4.09 -24.62 -4.07
C TRP A 58 -3.97 -24.57 -2.54
N LEU A 59 -4.47 -25.58 -1.84
CA LEU A 59 -4.29 -25.69 -0.37
C LEU A 59 -2.81 -25.83 0.00
N ILE A 60 -2.07 -26.63 -0.77
CA ILE A 60 -0.62 -26.79 -0.58
C ILE A 60 0.11 -25.46 -0.84
N HIS A 61 -0.29 -24.72 -1.87
CA HIS A 61 0.25 -23.40 -2.16
C HIS A 61 -0.04 -22.41 -1.02
N LEU A 62 -1.29 -22.35 -0.54
CA LEU A 62 -1.67 -21.48 0.58
C LEU A 62 -0.87 -21.78 1.84
N ARG A 63 -0.66 -23.05 2.17
CA ARG A 63 0.18 -23.44 3.32
C ARG A 63 1.63 -22.96 3.19
N LYS A 64 2.18 -22.96 1.97
CA LYS A 64 3.53 -22.42 1.71
C LYS A 64 3.54 -20.89 1.83
N LEU A 65 2.49 -20.23 1.36
CA LEU A 65 2.37 -18.77 1.40
C LEU A 65 2.14 -18.24 2.81
N GLU A 66 1.49 -19.01 3.68
CA GLU A 66 1.17 -18.62 5.06
C GLU A 66 2.41 -18.18 5.85
N HIS A 67 3.56 -18.81 5.63
CA HIS A 67 4.83 -18.41 6.26
C HIS A 67 5.31 -17.02 5.83
N HIS A 68 5.00 -16.61 4.59
CA HIS A 68 5.38 -15.31 4.04
C HIS A 68 4.35 -14.22 4.33
N ARG A 69 3.20 -14.58 4.90
CA ARG A 69 2.14 -13.63 5.20
C ARG A 69 2.64 -12.59 6.21
N ASN A 70 2.44 -11.32 5.88
CA ASN A 70 2.80 -10.16 6.70
C ASN A 70 4.31 -9.97 6.98
N GLN A 71 5.20 -10.69 6.29
CA GLN A 71 6.64 -10.48 6.45
C GLN A 71 7.05 -9.04 6.11
N ASP A 72 6.48 -8.46 5.04
CA ASP A 72 6.78 -7.09 4.61
C ASP A 72 6.37 -6.05 5.65
N GLU A 73 5.17 -6.20 6.24
CA GLU A 73 4.67 -5.30 7.28
C GLU A 73 5.56 -5.35 8.53
N VAL A 74 6.00 -6.56 8.91
CA VAL A 74 6.93 -6.75 10.04
C VAL A 74 8.27 -6.08 9.73
N ILE A 75 8.80 -6.21 8.51
CA ILE A 75 10.05 -5.57 8.11
C ILE A 75 9.92 -4.04 8.19
N ILE A 76 8.84 -3.47 7.67
CA ILE A 76 8.58 -2.02 7.72
C ILE A 76 8.52 -1.55 9.17
N ARG A 77 7.77 -2.26 10.03
CA ARG A 77 7.63 -1.91 11.43
C ARG A 77 8.97 -1.95 12.17
N LEU A 78 9.74 -3.02 12.01
CA LEU A 78 11.03 -3.17 12.68
C LEU A 78 12.04 -2.09 12.25
N ARG A 79 12.06 -1.76 10.95
CA ARG A 79 12.90 -0.67 10.44
C ARG A 79 12.46 0.69 10.98
N ALA A 80 11.16 0.92 11.16
CA ALA A 80 10.65 2.16 11.72
C ALA A 80 10.97 2.31 13.21
N GLU A 81 10.88 1.23 13.99
CA GLU A 81 11.11 1.25 15.44
C GLU A 81 12.60 1.25 15.80
N TYR A 82 13.39 0.36 15.18
CA TYR A 82 14.78 0.10 15.59
C TYR A 82 15.83 0.52 14.55
N GLY A 83 15.40 0.95 13.36
CA GLY A 83 16.30 1.33 12.26
C GLY A 83 16.93 0.16 11.51
N ASP A 84 16.70 -1.09 11.93
CA ASP A 84 17.20 -2.30 11.27
C ASP A 84 16.21 -3.48 11.44
N ILE A 85 16.40 -4.56 10.69
CA ILE A 85 15.61 -5.79 10.85
C ILE A 85 16.21 -6.57 12.03
N CYS A 86 15.62 -6.39 13.20
CA CYS A 86 16.10 -7.00 14.44
C CYS A 86 14.95 -7.47 15.35
N SER A 87 15.28 -8.24 16.37
CA SER A 87 14.28 -8.64 17.37
C SER A 87 13.83 -7.45 18.22
N PHE A 88 12.66 -7.54 18.86
CA PHE A 88 12.25 -6.57 19.88
C PHE A 88 13.22 -6.53 21.07
N LEU A 89 14.01 -7.59 21.28
CA LEU A 89 14.98 -7.70 22.36
C LEU A 89 16.31 -6.99 22.09
N THR A 90 16.44 -6.29 20.97
CA THR A 90 17.72 -5.71 20.53
C THR A 90 18.29 -4.69 21.52
N GLU A 91 17.44 -4.06 22.33
CA GLU A 91 17.86 -3.17 23.42
C GLU A 91 18.65 -3.89 24.51
N LYS A 92 18.25 -5.13 24.83
CA LYS A 92 18.90 -5.97 25.84
C LYS A 92 20.03 -6.81 25.25
N TYR A 93 19.85 -7.28 24.01
CA TYR A 93 20.73 -8.21 23.32
C TYR A 93 21.09 -7.66 21.92
N PRO A 94 22.17 -6.87 21.80
CA PRO A 94 22.54 -6.20 20.54
C PRO A 94 22.93 -7.18 19.42
N GLU A 95 23.22 -8.44 19.74
CA GLU A 95 23.47 -9.53 18.80
C GLU A 95 22.21 -10.01 18.06
N ALA A 96 21.01 -9.68 18.55
CA ALA A 96 19.72 -10.11 18.00
C ALA A 96 19.33 -9.34 16.70
N ARG A 97 20.32 -9.06 15.86
CA ARG A 97 20.19 -8.36 14.58
C ARG A 97 20.37 -9.36 13.43
N ALA A 98 19.60 -9.17 12.35
CA ALA A 98 19.78 -9.99 11.17
C ALA A 98 21.20 -9.82 10.59
N SER A 99 21.82 -10.93 10.18
CA SER A 99 23.13 -10.87 9.54
C SER A 99 23.02 -10.14 8.20
N LYS A 100 23.80 -9.05 8.05
CA LYS A 100 23.85 -8.29 6.80
C LYS A 100 24.59 -9.14 5.78
N TRP A 101 23.87 -9.72 4.82
CA TRP A 101 24.50 -10.52 3.78
C TRP A 101 25.33 -9.61 2.86
N ARG A 102 26.64 -9.56 3.12
CA ARG A 102 27.60 -8.75 2.35
C ARG A 102 28.05 -9.49 1.10
N LYS A 103 27.23 -9.55 0.05
CA LYS A 103 27.68 -10.06 -1.25
C LYS A 103 28.36 -9.00 -2.12
N HIS A 104 28.07 -7.71 -1.91
CA HIS A 104 28.55 -6.63 -2.78
C HIS A 104 29.40 -5.54 -2.11
N ASP A 105 29.50 -5.50 -0.78
CA ASP A 105 30.24 -4.44 -0.07
C ASP A 105 31.75 -4.44 -0.37
N LYS A 106 32.34 -5.60 -0.69
CA LYS A 106 33.77 -5.72 -1.01
C LYS A 106 34.19 -5.03 -2.32
N LYS A 107 33.25 -4.73 -3.22
CA LYS A 107 33.58 -4.18 -4.54
C LYS A 107 33.83 -2.67 -4.54
N GLN A 108 33.53 -1.98 -3.44
CA GLN A 108 33.74 -0.52 -3.31
C GLN A 108 35.01 -0.14 -2.55
N GLU A 109 35.57 -1.04 -1.73
CA GLU A 109 36.82 -0.78 -0.99
C GLU A 109 38.08 -0.91 -1.87
N GLU A 110 38.01 -1.64 -3.00
CA GLU A 110 39.15 -1.84 -3.92
C GLU A 110 39.32 -0.73 -4.98
N SER A 111 38.44 0.28 -4.99
CA SER A 111 38.45 1.37 -5.99
C SER A 111 38.76 2.77 -5.41
N THR A 112 39.32 2.85 -4.21
CA THR A 112 39.81 4.10 -3.59
C THR A 112 41.31 3.98 -3.31
#